data_AF-A0A6G1SAS5-F1
#
_entry.id   AF-A0A6G1SAS5-F1
#
_cell.length_a   1.000
_cell.length_b   1.000
_cell.length_c   1.000
_cell.angle_alpha   90.00
_cell.angle_beta   90.00
_cell.angle_gamma   90.00
#
_symmetry.space_group_name_H-M   'P 1'
#
loop_
_entity.id
_entity.type
_entity.pdbx_description
1 polymer ?
#
loop_
_entity_poly.entity_id
_entity_poly.type
_entity_poly.pdbx_seq_one_letter_code
_entity_poly.pdbx_strand_id
1 'polypeptide(L)'
;MPLVVEGQPIQMPASVADFIRTYPQYQVSSRQLRSMPTIAVEPNEAYIFVHQMESAVVSPDDPNIKMIGVDDMTTCCCAVVRHSGSAAMAAGHFDGNDTKDGLARMINGVFELTLDWARRQSVSQLELNTHHQFEVYLVGGFDDARNITMDVVMQLFENLCECNLDLHLKAACIATNNTYYQDNIPYPCITGLICDVKSGGLSPASFTFQGPLEEIRRLRFSTRPPIIMHSIYNPSARILEIKPYDWTLTDDTIQQLLGLNTNSFLHYWSTSPLAEKPTFVPACKTALKFLKDNRSSLFCSGRSYRFIRTNGQWKLVE
;
A
#
# COMPACT_ATOMS: atom_id res chain seq x y z
N MET A 1 9.55 19.69 11.21
CA MET A 1 8.40 18.88 11.66
C MET A 1 7.20 19.24 10.80
N PRO A 2 6.99 18.48 9.71
CA PRO A 2 5.91 18.61 8.72
C PRO A 2 4.65 17.82 9.06
N LEU A 3 4.70 16.80 9.93
CA LEU A 3 3.52 15.99 10.25
C LEU A 3 2.68 16.76 11.26
N VAL A 4 1.43 17.00 10.92
CA VAL A 4 0.51 17.88 11.62
C VAL A 4 -0.66 17.08 12.18
N VAL A 5 -0.95 17.28 13.46
CA VAL A 5 -2.16 16.77 14.13
C VAL A 5 -2.90 17.98 14.70
N GLU A 6 -4.19 18.11 14.33
CA GLU A 6 -5.05 19.22 14.79
C GLU A 6 -4.45 20.62 14.56
N GLY A 7 -3.75 20.78 13.44
CA GLY A 7 -3.12 22.05 13.05
C GLY A 7 -1.80 22.35 13.77
N GLN A 8 -1.30 21.44 14.61
CA GLN A 8 0.00 21.57 15.27
C GLN A 8 1.01 20.56 14.72
N PRO A 9 2.24 20.98 14.39
CA PRO A 9 3.30 20.05 14.02
C PRO A 9 3.64 19.18 15.23
N ILE A 10 3.80 17.88 15.01
CA ILE A 10 4.14 16.93 16.06
C ILE A 10 5.63 16.61 16.07
N GLN A 11 6.14 16.28 17.25
CA GLN A 11 7.45 15.65 17.39
C GLN A 11 7.38 14.18 17.00
N MET A 12 8.53 13.64 16.57
CA MET A 12 8.67 12.21 16.34
C MET A 12 8.26 11.44 17.60
N PRO A 13 7.25 10.56 17.55
CA PRO A 13 6.83 9.80 18.73
C PRO A 13 7.97 8.93 19.27
N ALA A 14 8.03 8.71 20.58
CA ALA A 14 9.04 7.81 21.16
C ALA A 14 8.73 6.33 20.85
N SER A 15 7.46 6.00 20.64
CA SER A 15 6.97 4.67 20.24
C SER A 15 5.55 4.77 19.68
N VAL A 16 5.06 3.70 19.06
CA VAL A 16 3.66 3.61 18.61
C VAL A 16 2.68 3.73 19.78
N ALA A 17 3.00 3.12 20.93
CA ALA A 17 2.18 3.21 22.14
C ALA A 17 2.13 4.65 22.70
N ASP A 18 3.26 5.36 22.66
CA ASP A 18 3.33 6.77 23.04
C ASP A 18 2.50 7.66 22.12
N PHE A 19 2.56 7.42 20.79
CA PHE A 19 1.70 8.10 19.82
C PHE A 19 0.21 7.86 20.13
N ILE A 20 -0.22 6.61 20.32
CA ILE A 20 -1.63 6.27 20.58
C ILE A 20 -2.14 6.88 21.89
N ARG A 21 -1.28 6.96 22.92
CA ARG A 21 -1.60 7.61 24.20
C ARG A 21 -1.70 9.12 24.05
N THR A 22 -0.80 9.73 23.28
CA THR A 22 -0.74 11.18 23.07
C THR A 22 -1.89 11.67 22.19
N TYR A 23 -2.29 10.87 21.19
CA TYR A 23 -3.34 11.20 20.23
C TYR A 23 -4.50 10.19 20.26
N PRO A 24 -5.28 10.14 21.36
CA PRO A 24 -6.36 9.16 21.54
C PRO A 24 -7.53 9.33 20.56
N GLN A 25 -7.66 10.49 19.89
CA GLN A 25 -8.68 10.73 18.86
C GLN A 25 -8.59 9.71 17.71
N TYR A 26 -7.39 9.20 17.40
CA TYR A 26 -7.23 8.17 16.38
C TYR A 26 -7.77 6.82 16.80
N GLN A 27 -7.93 6.54 18.11
CA GLN A 27 -8.62 5.34 18.56
C GLN A 27 -10.11 5.38 18.17
N VAL A 28 -10.72 6.57 18.21
CA VAL A 28 -12.12 6.78 17.84
C VAL A 28 -12.32 6.59 16.33
N SER A 29 -11.51 7.27 15.50
CA SER A 29 -11.60 7.10 14.05
C SER A 29 -11.25 5.68 13.59
N SER A 30 -10.33 5.00 14.27
CA SER A 30 -10.03 3.58 14.02
C SER A 30 -11.20 2.67 14.37
N ARG A 31 -11.91 2.91 15.48
CA ARG A 31 -13.14 2.15 15.80
C ARG A 31 -14.21 2.35 14.73
N GLN A 32 -14.38 3.57 14.23
CA GLN A 32 -15.32 3.86 13.15
C GLN A 32 -14.95 3.10 11.87
N LEU A 33 -13.69 3.19 11.43
CA LEU A 33 -13.22 2.49 10.22
C LEU A 33 -13.37 0.96 10.36
N ARG A 34 -13.00 0.39 11.51
CA ARG A 34 -13.16 -1.06 11.80
C ARG A 34 -14.62 -1.52 11.86
N SER A 35 -15.55 -0.62 12.18
CA SER A 35 -16.98 -0.94 12.25
C SER A 35 -17.67 -0.91 10.87
N MET A 36 -17.00 -0.39 9.84
CA MET A 36 -17.53 -0.38 8.49
C MET A 36 -17.57 -1.81 7.94
N PRO A 37 -18.61 -2.17 7.16
CA PRO A 37 -18.65 -3.47 6.49
C PRO A 37 -17.53 -3.57 5.46
N THR A 38 -16.92 -4.75 5.35
CA THR A 38 -15.96 -5.05 4.29
C THR A 38 -16.65 -5.07 2.93
N ILE A 39 -16.16 -4.26 2.00
CA ILE A 39 -16.63 -4.24 0.62
C ILE A 39 -15.94 -5.36 -0.16
N ALA A 40 -16.73 -6.20 -0.84
CA ALA A 40 -16.22 -7.12 -1.85
C ALA A 40 -16.07 -6.35 -3.16
N VAL A 41 -14.83 -6.07 -3.56
CA VAL A 41 -14.52 -5.30 -4.75
C VAL A 41 -14.48 -6.24 -5.95
N GLU A 42 -15.34 -5.97 -6.94
CA GLU A 42 -15.46 -6.80 -8.13
C GLU A 42 -14.41 -6.42 -9.20
N PRO A 43 -13.90 -7.37 -10.02
CA PRO A 43 -12.78 -7.13 -10.94
C PRO A 43 -13.03 -6.04 -12.00
N ASN A 44 -14.30 -5.79 -12.33
CA ASN A 44 -14.73 -4.80 -13.32
C ASN A 44 -14.81 -3.37 -12.75
N GLU A 45 -14.76 -3.20 -11.43
CA GLU A 45 -14.76 -1.88 -10.79
C GLU A 45 -13.53 -1.07 -11.18
N ALA A 46 -13.62 0.26 -11.19
CA ALA A 46 -12.55 1.14 -11.66
C ALA A 46 -11.45 1.32 -10.61
N TYR A 47 -10.74 0.24 -10.24
CA TYR A 47 -9.63 0.31 -9.29
C TYR A 47 -8.29 -0.13 -9.88
N ILE A 48 -7.22 0.35 -9.26
CA ILE A 48 -5.88 -0.22 -9.37
C ILE A 48 -5.52 -0.92 -8.06
N PHE A 49 -5.12 -2.18 -8.14
CA PHE A 49 -4.64 -2.94 -6.99
C PHE A 49 -3.14 -2.69 -6.79
N VAL A 50 -2.72 -2.48 -5.55
CA VAL A 50 -1.33 -2.22 -5.13
C VAL A 50 -0.89 -3.36 -4.22
N HIS A 51 0.06 -4.19 -4.70
CA HIS A 51 0.68 -5.26 -3.91
C HIS A 51 1.68 -4.70 -2.90
N GLN A 52 2.10 -5.55 -1.97
CA GLN A 52 3.24 -5.27 -1.10
C GLN A 52 4.44 -4.79 -1.92
N MET A 53 5.13 -3.76 -1.43
CA MET A 53 6.23 -3.07 -2.13
C MET A 53 5.84 -2.27 -3.38
N GLU A 54 4.56 -2.07 -3.66
CA GLU A 54 4.06 -1.18 -4.72
C GLU A 54 3.45 0.10 -4.13
N SER A 55 3.46 1.17 -4.93
CA SER A 55 2.59 2.34 -4.76
C SER A 55 1.93 2.70 -6.09
N ALA A 56 0.82 3.42 -6.01
CA ALA A 56 0.18 4.03 -7.17
C ALA A 56 -0.28 5.45 -6.82
N VAL A 57 -0.21 6.35 -7.81
CA VAL A 57 -0.67 7.74 -7.72
C VAL A 57 -1.71 7.95 -8.81
N VAL A 58 -2.90 8.43 -8.44
CA VAL A 58 -4.05 8.59 -9.32
C VAL A 58 -4.61 10.00 -9.21
N SER A 59 -4.93 10.59 -10.37
CA SER A 59 -5.67 11.84 -10.48
C SER A 59 -7.18 11.58 -10.47
N PRO A 60 -8.02 12.44 -9.86
CA PRO A 60 -9.48 12.28 -9.97
C PRO A 60 -9.99 12.41 -11.43
N ASP A 61 -9.20 13.04 -12.30
CA ASP A 61 -9.48 13.21 -13.74
C ASP A 61 -9.23 11.93 -14.54
N ASP A 62 -8.67 10.87 -13.95
CA ASP A 62 -8.45 9.59 -14.63
C ASP A 62 -9.82 8.94 -14.97
N PRO A 63 -10.12 8.67 -16.24
CA PRO A 63 -11.42 8.13 -16.63
C PRO A 63 -11.60 6.65 -16.29
N ASN A 64 -10.51 5.91 -16.09
CA ASN A 64 -10.52 4.45 -15.97
C ASN A 64 -10.24 3.97 -14.54
N ILE A 65 -9.56 4.78 -13.73
CA ILE A 65 -9.21 4.47 -12.34
C ILE A 65 -9.83 5.51 -11.41
N LYS A 66 -10.73 5.06 -10.55
CA LYS A 66 -11.46 5.84 -9.54
C LYS A 66 -11.08 5.47 -8.11
N MET A 67 -10.50 4.30 -7.91
CA MET A 67 -10.14 3.79 -6.60
C MET A 67 -8.74 3.16 -6.58
N ILE A 68 -8.09 3.17 -5.42
CA ILE A 68 -6.83 2.46 -5.17
C ILE A 68 -7.08 1.41 -4.10
N GLY A 69 -6.77 0.15 -4.41
CA GLY A 69 -6.99 -1.00 -3.52
C GLY A 69 -5.68 -1.58 -3.00
N VAL A 70 -5.66 -1.96 -1.73
CA VAL A 70 -4.57 -2.66 -1.06
C VAL A 70 -5.18 -3.79 -0.24
N ASP A 71 -4.54 -4.96 -0.19
CA ASP A 71 -4.98 -6.07 0.66
C ASP A 71 -3.80 -6.91 1.14
N ASP A 72 -4.09 -7.95 1.92
CA ASP A 72 -3.13 -8.88 2.52
C ASP A 72 -2.16 -8.20 3.50
N MET A 73 -2.61 -7.09 4.12
CA MET A 73 -1.85 -6.39 5.15
C MET A 73 -1.93 -7.12 6.49
N THR A 74 -0.92 -7.94 6.80
CA THR A 74 -0.74 -8.52 8.14
C THR A 74 0.15 -7.60 8.98
N THR A 75 1.48 -7.78 8.92
CA THR A 75 2.43 -6.94 9.66
C THR A 75 2.77 -5.63 8.95
N CYS A 76 2.57 -5.59 7.63
CA CYS A 76 2.73 -4.43 6.76
C CYS A 76 1.60 -3.40 6.94
N CYS A 77 1.85 -2.17 6.47
CA CYS A 77 0.94 -1.05 6.61
C CYS A 77 0.72 -0.37 5.25
N CYS A 78 -0.49 0.14 5.03
CA CYS A 78 -0.78 1.09 3.96
C CYS A 78 -0.63 2.53 4.46
N ALA A 79 0.06 3.35 3.68
CA ALA A 79 -0.03 4.79 3.78
C ALA A 79 -0.75 5.35 2.57
N VAL A 80 -1.75 6.21 2.81
CA VAL A 80 -2.48 6.96 1.79
C VAL A 80 -2.13 8.43 1.93
N VAL A 81 -1.76 9.09 0.83
CA VAL A 81 -1.53 10.53 0.76
C VAL A 81 -2.54 11.11 -0.22
N ARG A 82 -3.25 12.17 0.18
CA ARG A 82 -4.25 12.83 -0.65
C ARG A 82 -4.13 14.34 -0.54
N HIS A 83 -4.26 15.09 -1.63
CA HIS A 83 -4.40 16.53 -1.55
C HIS A 83 -5.87 16.95 -1.61
N SER A 84 -6.31 17.80 -0.67
CA SER A 84 -7.75 18.06 -0.47
C SER A 84 -8.42 18.91 -1.54
N GLY A 85 -7.68 19.77 -2.24
CA GLY A 85 -8.19 20.57 -3.35
C GLY A 85 -8.22 19.82 -4.68
N SER A 86 -7.08 19.26 -5.08
CA SER A 86 -6.91 18.54 -6.35
C SER A 86 -7.49 17.13 -6.33
N ALA A 87 -7.80 16.58 -5.14
CA ALA A 87 -8.18 15.18 -4.91
C ALA A 87 -7.18 14.13 -5.46
N ALA A 88 -5.98 14.55 -5.89
CA ALA A 88 -4.92 13.63 -6.25
C ALA A 88 -4.61 12.75 -5.04
N MET A 89 -4.51 11.44 -5.26
CA MET A 89 -4.37 10.46 -4.20
C MET A 89 -3.32 9.43 -4.58
N ALA A 90 -2.57 8.99 -3.59
CA ALA A 90 -1.69 7.85 -3.70
C ALA A 90 -1.89 6.89 -2.54
N ALA A 91 -1.69 5.60 -2.80
CA ALA A 91 -1.57 4.59 -1.75
C ALA A 91 -0.32 3.75 -1.99
N GLY A 92 0.35 3.38 -0.91
CA GLY A 92 1.51 2.50 -0.93
C GLY A 92 1.38 1.42 0.13
N HIS A 93 1.88 0.23 -0.16
CA HIS A 93 1.88 -0.92 0.74
C HIS A 93 3.30 -1.19 1.25
N PHE A 94 3.56 -0.77 2.49
CA PHE A 94 4.88 -0.73 3.12
C PHE A 94 5.09 -1.93 4.04
N ASP A 95 6.21 -2.63 3.87
CA ASP A 95 6.60 -3.78 4.70
C ASP A 95 7.89 -3.55 5.50
N GLY A 96 8.43 -2.32 5.46
CA GLY A 96 9.68 -1.93 6.11
C GLY A 96 10.89 -1.88 5.16
N ASN A 97 10.73 -2.29 3.89
CA ASN A 97 11.76 -2.10 2.88
C ASN A 97 11.50 -0.81 2.08
N ASP A 98 12.59 -0.08 1.78
CA ASP A 98 12.56 1.14 0.97
C ASP A 98 11.53 2.19 1.42
N THR A 99 11.22 2.23 2.73
CA THR A 99 10.17 3.08 3.29
C THR A 99 10.41 4.56 2.97
N LYS A 100 11.64 5.03 3.14
CA LYS A 100 12.05 6.43 2.91
C LYS A 100 11.81 6.87 1.47
N ASP A 101 12.48 6.23 0.52
CA ASP A 101 12.41 6.66 -0.88
C ASP A 101 11.07 6.29 -1.52
N GLY A 102 10.46 5.17 -1.11
CA GLY A 102 9.12 4.77 -1.53
C GLY A 102 8.05 5.80 -1.13
N LEU A 103 8.04 6.23 0.14
CA LEU A 103 7.12 7.24 0.64
C LEU A 103 7.38 8.60 -0.01
N ALA A 104 8.65 9.00 -0.17
CA ALA A 104 9.02 10.25 -0.83
C ALA A 104 8.53 10.29 -2.29
N ARG A 105 8.72 9.21 -3.06
CA ARG A 105 8.18 9.10 -4.44
C ARG A 105 6.66 9.20 -4.47
N MET A 106 5.97 8.58 -3.51
CA MET A 106 4.53 8.62 -3.40
C MET A 106 4.00 10.04 -3.13
N ILE A 107 4.58 10.73 -2.15
CA ILE A 107 4.24 12.12 -1.81
C ILE A 107 4.52 13.06 -2.99
N ASN A 108 5.70 12.93 -3.61
CA ASN A 108 6.07 13.74 -4.77
C ASN A 108 5.10 13.55 -5.94
N GLY A 109 4.62 12.33 -6.19
CA GLY A 109 3.62 12.10 -7.23
C GLY A 109 2.30 12.84 -6.98
N VAL A 110 1.80 12.86 -5.74
CA VAL A 110 0.59 13.63 -5.38
C VAL A 110 0.84 15.13 -5.49
N PHE A 111 2.03 15.59 -5.09
CA PHE A 111 2.46 16.98 -5.19
C PHE A 111 2.49 17.45 -6.66
N GLU A 112 3.10 16.67 -7.57
CA GLU A 112 3.15 17.00 -9.00
C GLU A 112 1.76 17.10 -9.64
N LEU A 113 0.87 16.14 -9.36
CA LEU A 113 -0.52 16.20 -9.84
C LEU A 113 -1.27 17.41 -9.27
N THR A 114 -0.95 17.81 -8.04
CA THR A 114 -1.54 18.99 -7.41
C THR A 114 -1.05 20.29 -8.07
N LEU A 115 0.23 20.40 -8.39
CA LEU A 115 0.78 21.54 -9.12
C LEU A 115 0.23 21.64 -10.54
N ASP A 116 0.03 20.52 -11.22
CA ASP A 116 -0.64 20.49 -12.53
C ASP A 116 -2.10 20.97 -12.43
N TRP A 117 -2.86 20.44 -11.48
CA TRP A 117 -4.24 20.87 -11.22
C TRP A 117 -4.32 22.37 -10.90
N ALA A 118 -3.47 22.86 -10.00
CA ALA A 118 -3.47 24.27 -9.58
C ALA A 118 -3.20 25.21 -10.76
N ARG A 119 -2.24 24.87 -11.63
CA ARG A 119 -1.97 25.62 -12.86
C ARG A 119 -3.18 25.65 -13.79
N ARG A 120 -3.85 24.52 -14.00
CA ARG A 120 -5.05 24.43 -14.85
C ARG A 120 -6.23 25.25 -14.29
N GLN A 121 -6.38 25.28 -12.98
CA GLN A 121 -7.46 25.99 -12.29
C GLN A 121 -7.10 27.44 -11.92
N SER A 122 -5.90 27.91 -12.25
CA SER A 122 -5.37 29.23 -11.85
C SER A 122 -5.40 29.48 -10.33
N VAL A 123 -5.19 28.43 -9.54
CA VAL A 123 -5.12 28.48 -8.07
C VAL A 123 -3.74 28.99 -7.66
N SER A 124 -3.70 30.03 -6.83
CA SER A 124 -2.43 30.61 -6.36
C SER A 124 -1.75 29.73 -5.31
N GLN A 125 -0.44 29.89 -5.12
CA GLN A 125 0.28 29.20 -4.04
C GLN A 125 -0.25 29.56 -2.64
N LEU A 126 -0.70 30.81 -2.46
CA LEU A 126 -1.30 31.24 -1.21
C LEU A 126 -2.61 30.49 -0.94
N GLU A 127 -3.46 30.36 -1.96
CA GLU A 127 -4.72 29.62 -1.87
C GLU A 127 -4.48 28.12 -1.61
N LEU A 128 -3.53 27.51 -2.32
CA LEU A 128 -3.10 26.13 -2.08
C LEU A 128 -2.74 25.89 -0.62
N ASN A 129 -1.95 26.77 -0.02
CA ASN A 129 -1.44 26.59 1.34
C ASN A 129 -2.45 26.99 2.43
N THR A 130 -3.48 27.76 2.10
CA THR A 130 -4.44 28.29 3.09
C THR A 130 -5.76 27.54 3.12
N HIS A 131 -6.20 26.99 1.99
CA HIS A 131 -7.50 26.32 1.86
C HIS A 131 -7.40 24.82 1.58
N HIS A 132 -6.21 24.33 1.23
CA HIS A 132 -5.99 22.93 0.91
C HIS A 132 -4.85 22.35 1.73
N GLN A 133 -4.86 21.02 1.86
CA GLN A 133 -3.99 20.27 2.75
C GLN A 133 -3.55 18.99 2.07
N PHE A 134 -2.32 18.57 2.35
CA PHE A 134 -1.90 17.20 2.13
C PHE A 134 -2.35 16.39 3.35
N GLU A 135 -3.18 15.39 3.11
CA GLU A 135 -3.78 14.50 4.10
C GLU A 135 -3.07 13.15 4.08
N VAL A 136 -2.83 12.58 5.26
CA VAL A 136 -2.21 11.26 5.43
C VAL A 136 -3.14 10.35 6.22
N TYR A 137 -3.24 9.09 5.78
CA TYR A 137 -3.98 8.03 6.46
C TYR A 137 -3.06 6.82 6.57
N LEU A 138 -2.96 6.26 7.78
CA LEU A 138 -2.20 5.05 8.06
C LEU A 138 -3.15 3.94 8.50
N VAL A 139 -3.10 2.79 7.81
CA VAL A 139 -3.97 1.64 8.08
C VAL A 139 -3.18 0.35 7.91
N GLY A 140 -3.33 -0.60 8.83
CA GLY A 140 -2.70 -1.92 8.73
C GLY A 140 -1.76 -2.20 9.91
N GLY A 141 -1.08 -3.32 9.85
CA GLY A 141 -0.33 -3.82 10.99
C GLY A 141 -1.23 -4.25 12.15
N PHE A 142 -0.68 -4.99 13.10
CA PHE A 142 -1.34 -5.33 14.35
C PHE A 142 -0.28 -5.50 15.44
N ASP A 143 -0.67 -5.83 16.67
CA ASP A 143 0.27 -6.10 17.75
C ASP A 143 0.90 -7.49 17.57
N ASP A 144 1.73 -7.63 16.54
CA ASP A 144 2.37 -8.87 16.13
C ASP A 144 3.51 -9.27 17.08
N ALA A 145 3.68 -10.58 17.29
CA ALA A 145 4.64 -11.12 18.26
C ALA A 145 6.12 -10.83 17.92
N ARG A 146 6.42 -10.39 16.69
CA ARG A 146 7.78 -10.10 16.23
C ARG A 146 8.08 -8.60 16.21
N ASN A 147 7.11 -7.75 16.60
CA ASN A 147 7.18 -6.29 16.54
C ASN A 147 7.49 -5.72 15.14
N ILE A 148 7.21 -6.49 14.08
CA ILE A 148 7.48 -6.05 12.70
C ILE A 148 6.59 -4.84 12.36
N THR A 149 5.32 -4.85 12.77
CA THR A 149 4.43 -3.70 12.61
C THR A 149 4.99 -2.46 13.30
N MET A 150 5.59 -2.60 14.48
CA MET A 150 6.14 -1.46 15.20
C MET A 150 7.28 -0.82 14.41
N ASP A 151 8.18 -1.64 13.85
CA ASP A 151 9.28 -1.14 13.01
C ASP A 151 8.76 -0.43 11.76
N VAL A 152 7.79 -1.02 11.05
CA VAL A 152 7.19 -0.40 9.85
C VAL A 152 6.52 0.94 10.18
N VAL A 153 5.72 0.99 11.25
CA VAL A 153 5.02 2.21 11.67
C VAL A 153 6.01 3.29 12.11
N MET A 154 7.05 2.94 12.86
CA MET A 154 8.05 3.91 13.30
C MET A 154 8.84 4.47 12.12
N GLN A 155 9.21 3.64 11.13
CA GLN A 155 9.81 4.13 9.89
C GLN A 155 8.88 5.06 9.12
N LEU A 156 7.58 4.76 9.05
CA LEU A 156 6.60 5.67 8.43
C LEU A 156 6.55 7.01 9.17
N PHE A 157 6.47 7.02 10.50
CA PHE A 157 6.47 8.26 11.27
C PHE A 157 7.75 9.06 11.10
N GLU A 158 8.92 8.42 11.09
CA GLU A 158 10.21 9.07 10.88
C GLU A 158 10.20 9.83 9.55
N ASN A 159 9.87 9.15 8.46
CA ASN A 159 9.89 9.75 7.12
C ASN A 159 8.77 10.77 6.91
N LEU A 160 7.60 10.57 7.53
CA LEU A 160 6.54 11.57 7.54
C LEU A 160 6.97 12.82 8.31
N CYS A 161 7.66 12.70 9.45
CA CYS A 161 8.16 13.81 10.27
C CYS A 161 9.42 14.49 9.70
N GLU A 162 10.07 13.90 8.71
CA GLU A 162 11.20 14.50 7.97
C GLU A 162 10.78 15.17 6.66
N CYS A 163 9.56 14.96 6.18
CA CYS A 163 9.02 15.60 4.99
C CYS A 163 9.13 17.15 5.02
N ASN A 164 9.08 17.78 3.84
CA ASN A 164 9.09 19.25 3.70
C ASN A 164 7.70 19.84 3.41
N LEU A 165 6.66 19.01 3.33
CA LEU A 165 5.27 19.43 3.11
C LEU A 165 4.48 19.26 4.40
N ASP A 166 3.61 20.21 4.74
CA ASP A 166 2.71 20.02 5.88
C ASP A 166 1.72 18.88 5.59
N LEU A 167 1.95 17.74 6.24
CA LEU A 167 1.18 16.51 6.10
C LEU A 167 0.22 16.39 7.28
N HIS A 168 -1.07 16.52 7.04
CA HIS A 168 -2.10 16.43 8.08
C HIS A 168 -2.54 14.98 8.27
N LEU A 169 -2.21 14.39 9.42
CA LEU A 169 -2.66 13.05 9.75
C LEU A 169 -4.18 13.05 10.02
N LYS A 170 -4.93 12.27 9.26
CA LYS A 170 -6.40 12.21 9.32
C LYS A 170 -6.90 10.92 9.97
N ALA A 171 -6.18 9.82 9.78
CA ALA A 171 -6.48 8.54 10.44
C ALA A 171 -5.20 7.74 10.70
N ALA A 172 -5.20 7.01 11.82
CA ALA A 172 -4.12 6.10 12.20
C ALA A 172 -4.72 4.82 12.83
N CYS A 173 -5.19 3.92 11.98
CA CYS A 173 -5.71 2.59 12.33
C CYS A 173 -4.60 1.56 12.19
N ILE A 174 -3.64 1.62 13.12
CA ILE A 174 -2.38 0.87 13.10
C ILE A 174 -2.13 0.16 14.43
N ALA A 175 -1.36 -0.93 14.42
CA ALA A 175 -0.95 -1.67 15.62
C ALA A 175 -2.15 -1.99 16.53
N THR A 176 -2.13 -1.60 17.81
CA THR A 176 -3.22 -1.82 18.77
C THR A 176 -4.57 -1.30 18.28
N ASN A 177 -4.59 -0.19 17.52
CA ASN A 177 -5.84 0.34 16.95
C ASN A 177 -6.43 -0.54 15.84
N ASN A 178 -5.61 -1.37 15.20
CA ASN A 178 -6.02 -2.37 14.21
C ASN A 178 -5.97 -3.80 14.75
N THR A 179 -5.84 -4.01 16.06
CA THR A 179 -5.75 -5.34 16.66
C THR A 179 -7.08 -5.81 17.24
N TYR A 180 -7.42 -7.07 17.00
CA TYR A 180 -8.38 -7.83 17.81
C TYR A 180 -7.71 -9.06 18.40
N TYR A 181 -8.27 -9.60 19.47
CA TYR A 181 -7.76 -10.80 20.13
C TYR A 181 -8.77 -11.93 20.01
N GLN A 182 -8.29 -13.10 19.60
CA GLN A 182 -9.01 -14.36 19.65
C GLN A 182 -8.16 -15.35 20.43
N ASP A 183 -8.68 -15.89 21.54
CA ASP A 183 -7.95 -16.81 22.42
C ASP A 183 -6.57 -16.29 22.88
N ASN A 184 -6.50 -14.98 23.20
CA ASN A 184 -5.28 -14.24 23.53
C ASN A 184 -4.22 -14.15 22.40
N ILE A 185 -4.56 -14.56 21.19
CA ILE A 185 -3.73 -14.39 20.00
C ILE A 185 -4.17 -13.11 19.29
N PRO A 186 -3.24 -12.18 18.98
CA PRO A 186 -3.56 -10.94 18.28
C PRO A 186 -3.68 -11.17 16.77
N TYR A 187 -4.62 -10.46 16.15
CA TYR A 187 -4.90 -10.50 14.72
C TYR A 187 -5.24 -9.11 14.16
N PRO A 188 -4.95 -8.84 12.88
CA PRO A 188 -5.32 -7.58 12.22
C PRO A 188 -6.82 -7.52 11.93
N CYS A 189 -7.48 -6.43 12.33
CA CYS A 189 -8.90 -6.17 12.05
C CYS A 189 -9.10 -5.87 10.55
N ILE A 190 -8.29 -4.97 10.01
CA ILE A 190 -8.33 -4.56 8.61
C ILE A 190 -7.05 -5.06 7.93
N THR A 191 -7.22 -5.96 6.98
CA THR A 191 -6.13 -6.44 6.10
C THR A 191 -6.20 -5.83 4.71
N GLY A 192 -7.35 -5.28 4.32
CA GLY A 192 -7.59 -4.71 3.00
C GLY A 192 -8.40 -3.44 3.05
N LEU A 193 -8.11 -2.54 2.11
CA LEU A 193 -8.58 -1.17 2.05
C LEU A 193 -8.85 -0.79 0.59
N ILE A 194 -9.98 -0.15 0.35
CA ILE A 194 -10.28 0.54 -0.91
C ILE A 194 -10.41 2.04 -0.62
N CYS A 195 -9.75 2.85 -1.44
CA CYS A 195 -9.72 4.30 -1.31
C CYS A 195 -10.36 4.94 -2.54
N ASP A 196 -11.45 5.69 -2.37
CA ASP A 196 -12.08 6.45 -3.45
C ASP A 196 -11.35 7.77 -3.67
N VAL A 197 -10.78 7.95 -4.87
CA VAL A 197 -9.90 9.08 -5.20
C VAL A 197 -10.67 10.40 -5.10
N LYS A 198 -11.90 10.43 -5.61
CA LYS A 198 -12.68 11.67 -5.74
C LYS A 198 -13.16 12.18 -4.39
N SER A 199 -13.78 11.31 -3.60
CA SER A 199 -14.35 11.65 -2.28
C SER A 199 -13.31 11.63 -1.16
N GLY A 200 -12.21 10.91 -1.32
CA GLY A 200 -11.28 10.64 -0.21
C GLY A 200 -11.77 9.58 0.77
N GLY A 201 -12.87 8.87 0.46
CA GLY A 201 -13.43 7.84 1.32
C GLY A 201 -12.53 6.60 1.41
N LEU A 202 -12.38 6.08 2.63
CA LEU A 202 -11.65 4.83 2.93
C LEU A 202 -12.65 3.80 3.46
N SER A 203 -12.56 2.56 3.01
CA SER A 203 -13.40 1.46 3.51
C SER A 203 -12.63 0.15 3.55
N PRO A 204 -12.85 -0.71 4.59
CA PRO A 204 -12.34 -2.06 4.58
C PRO A 204 -12.78 -2.80 3.31
N ALA A 205 -11.90 -3.57 2.69
CA ALA A 205 -12.16 -4.21 1.42
C ALA A 205 -11.53 -5.60 1.30
N SER A 206 -12.09 -6.39 0.39
CA SER A 206 -11.56 -7.68 -0.06
C SER A 206 -11.64 -7.74 -1.59
N PHE A 207 -10.69 -8.43 -2.21
CA PHE A 207 -10.51 -8.40 -3.66
C PHE A 207 -10.51 -9.81 -4.24
N THR A 208 -11.32 -10.03 -5.27
CA THR A 208 -11.34 -11.29 -6.04
C THR A 208 -10.35 -11.27 -7.20
N PHE A 209 -9.86 -10.09 -7.58
CA PHE A 209 -8.85 -9.90 -8.62
C PHE A 209 -7.77 -8.91 -8.16
N GLN A 210 -6.51 -9.35 -8.17
CA GLN A 210 -5.36 -8.52 -7.76
C GLN A 210 -4.36 -8.33 -8.92
N GLY A 211 -4.80 -8.58 -10.16
CA GLY A 211 -3.97 -8.47 -11.36
C GLY A 211 -3.81 -7.04 -11.91
N PRO A 212 -3.18 -6.89 -13.09
CA PRO A 212 -2.60 -7.95 -13.91
C PRO A 212 -1.30 -8.51 -13.31
N LEU A 213 -0.86 -9.68 -13.77
CA LEU A 213 0.42 -10.31 -13.39
C LEU A 213 0.61 -10.48 -11.87
N GLU A 214 -0.46 -10.91 -11.19
CA GLU A 214 -0.48 -11.09 -9.74
C GLU A 214 0.65 -12.01 -9.27
N GLU A 215 0.91 -13.10 -10.00
CA GLU A 215 1.88 -14.13 -9.67
C GLU A 215 3.29 -13.56 -9.50
N ILE A 216 3.72 -12.65 -10.38
CA ILE A 216 5.06 -12.06 -10.28
C ILE A 216 5.10 -10.90 -9.30
N ARG A 217 4.02 -10.10 -9.22
CA ARG A 217 3.93 -8.93 -8.34
C ARG A 217 3.92 -9.34 -6.87
N ARG A 218 3.27 -10.46 -6.54
CA ARG A 218 3.27 -11.05 -5.19
C ARG A 218 4.66 -11.48 -4.71
N LEU A 219 5.54 -11.90 -5.62
CA LEU A 219 6.89 -12.36 -5.26
C LEU A 219 7.91 -11.24 -5.13
N ARG A 220 7.48 -9.97 -5.19
CA ARG A 220 8.39 -8.83 -5.22
C ARG A 220 9.26 -8.68 -3.98
N PHE A 221 8.79 -9.09 -2.81
CA PHE A 221 9.61 -9.10 -1.59
C PHE A 221 10.84 -10.02 -1.67
N SER A 222 10.92 -10.92 -2.67
CA SER A 222 12.04 -11.84 -2.89
C SER A 222 13.04 -11.39 -3.96
N THR A 223 12.96 -10.12 -4.39
CA THR A 223 13.92 -9.54 -5.35
C THR A 223 15.28 -9.25 -4.73
N ARG A 224 16.32 -9.26 -5.57
CA ARG A 224 17.69 -8.96 -5.17
C ARG A 224 17.82 -7.49 -4.73
N PRO A 225 18.64 -7.19 -3.71
CA PRO A 225 19.01 -5.82 -3.37
C PRO A 225 19.64 -5.06 -4.57
N PRO A 226 19.42 -3.74 -4.67
CA PRO A 226 18.61 -2.93 -3.75
C PRO A 226 17.12 -3.24 -3.90
N ILE A 227 16.46 -3.48 -2.76
CA ILE A 227 15.01 -3.67 -2.70
C ILE A 227 14.39 -2.29 -2.84
N ILE A 228 13.60 -2.07 -3.89
CA ILE A 228 13.00 -0.78 -4.21
C ILE A 228 11.48 -0.94 -4.23
N MET A 229 10.74 0.04 -3.71
CA MET A 229 9.29 0.17 -3.84
C MET A 229 8.92 0.87 -5.14
N HIS A 230 8.18 0.22 -6.03
CA HIS A 230 7.88 0.76 -7.36
C HIS A 230 6.54 1.48 -7.37
N SER A 231 6.53 2.69 -7.92
CA SER A 231 5.29 3.31 -8.40
C SER A 231 4.88 2.65 -9.71
N ILE A 232 3.75 1.95 -9.71
CA ILE A 232 3.33 1.08 -10.82
C ILE A 232 2.43 1.77 -11.85
N TYR A 233 2.00 3.00 -11.61
CA TYR A 233 1.07 3.70 -12.48
C TYR A 233 1.60 5.06 -12.90
N ASN A 234 1.56 5.32 -14.20
CA ASN A 234 1.81 6.64 -14.76
C ASN A 234 0.46 7.34 -14.98
N PRO A 235 0.07 8.31 -14.13
CA PRO A 235 -1.24 8.98 -14.23
C PRO A 235 -1.39 9.82 -15.50
N SER A 236 -0.29 10.34 -16.06
CA SER A 236 -0.31 11.14 -17.29
C SER A 236 -0.53 10.26 -18.52
N ALA A 237 0.17 9.12 -18.60
CA ALA A 237 0.04 8.18 -19.71
C ALA A 237 -1.13 7.21 -19.54
N ARG A 238 -1.67 7.08 -18.32
CA ARG A 238 -2.69 6.11 -17.91
C ARG A 238 -2.27 4.66 -18.18
N ILE A 239 -1.00 4.39 -17.88
CA ILE A 239 -0.35 3.09 -18.10
C ILE A 239 0.06 2.53 -16.75
N LEU A 240 -0.36 1.30 -16.48
CA LEU A 240 0.24 0.47 -15.44
C LEU A 240 1.49 -0.18 -16.03
N GLU A 241 2.65 0.06 -15.42
CA GLU A 241 3.93 -0.48 -15.86
C GLU A 241 4.53 -1.42 -14.79
N ILE A 242 4.71 -2.68 -15.17
CA ILE A 242 5.44 -3.67 -14.38
C ILE A 242 6.84 -3.82 -14.97
N LYS A 243 7.82 -3.22 -14.28
CA LYS A 243 9.23 -3.29 -14.64
C LYS A 243 9.82 -4.68 -14.37
N PRO A 244 10.91 -5.07 -15.05
CA PRO A 244 11.61 -6.33 -14.79
C PRO A 244 12.00 -6.51 -13.33
N TYR A 245 11.84 -7.73 -12.82
CA TYR A 245 12.27 -8.15 -11.50
C TYR A 245 13.49 -9.07 -11.60
N ASP A 246 14.47 -8.87 -10.71
CA ASP A 246 15.57 -9.80 -10.51
C ASP A 246 15.34 -10.55 -9.19
N TRP A 247 14.89 -11.80 -9.27
CA TRP A 247 14.60 -12.60 -8.08
C TRP A 247 15.84 -13.33 -7.56
N THR A 248 15.96 -13.43 -6.24
CA THR A 248 17.01 -14.24 -5.59
C THR A 248 16.67 -15.74 -5.55
N LEU A 249 15.40 -16.10 -5.81
CA LEU A 249 14.89 -17.46 -5.70
C LEU A 249 15.49 -18.39 -6.76
N THR A 250 16.34 -19.36 -6.39
CA THR A 250 16.80 -20.40 -7.33
C THR A 250 15.73 -21.44 -7.60
N ASP A 251 15.83 -22.20 -8.70
CA ASP A 251 14.89 -23.29 -9.00
C ASP A 251 14.82 -24.34 -7.88
N ASP A 252 15.96 -24.64 -7.24
CA ASP A 252 16.04 -25.52 -6.07
C ASP A 252 15.30 -24.94 -4.87
N THR A 253 15.50 -23.64 -4.59
CA THR A 253 14.79 -22.94 -3.50
C THR A 253 13.28 -22.99 -3.74
N ILE A 254 12.84 -22.72 -4.97
CA ILE A 254 11.43 -22.79 -5.34
C ILE A 254 10.89 -24.22 -5.13
N GLN A 255 11.63 -25.24 -5.56
CA GLN A 255 11.21 -26.62 -5.41
C GLN A 255 11.10 -27.05 -3.94
N GLN A 256 12.04 -26.62 -3.09
CA GLN A 256 11.97 -26.85 -1.65
C GLN A 256 10.72 -26.19 -1.05
N LEU A 257 10.47 -24.91 -1.33
CA LEU A 257 9.29 -24.19 -0.84
C LEU A 257 7.98 -24.83 -1.30
N LEU A 258 7.89 -25.27 -2.56
CA LEU A 258 6.70 -25.97 -3.09
C LEU A 258 6.43 -27.28 -2.34
N GLY A 259 7.48 -27.99 -1.90
CA GLY A 259 7.40 -29.25 -1.16
C GLY A 259 7.00 -29.12 0.32
N LEU A 260 7.05 -27.91 0.90
CA LEU A 260 6.66 -27.70 2.30
C LEU A 260 5.16 -27.91 2.52
N ASN A 261 4.77 -28.45 3.68
CA ASN A 261 3.37 -28.38 4.12
C ASN A 261 2.99 -26.95 4.53
N THR A 262 1.70 -26.68 4.73
CA THR A 262 1.17 -25.34 5.06
C THR A 262 1.86 -24.72 6.29
N ASN A 263 2.02 -25.48 7.37
CA ASN A 263 2.59 -24.96 8.62
C ASN A 263 4.07 -24.60 8.45
N SER A 264 4.85 -25.47 7.82
CA SER A 264 6.27 -25.21 7.55
C SER A 264 6.44 -24.03 6.57
N PHE A 265 5.58 -23.93 5.56
CA PHE A 265 5.62 -22.83 4.60
C PHE A 265 5.34 -21.48 5.28
N LEU A 266 4.27 -21.40 6.08
CA LEU A 266 3.96 -20.20 6.86
C LEU A 266 5.11 -19.83 7.79
N HIS A 267 5.68 -20.80 8.50
CA HIS A 267 6.79 -20.56 9.43
C HIS A 267 7.99 -19.88 8.75
N TYR A 268 8.38 -20.34 7.56
CA TYR A 268 9.54 -19.82 6.84
C TYR A 268 9.27 -18.60 5.98
N TRP A 269 8.02 -18.38 5.55
CA TRP A 269 7.72 -17.43 4.48
C TRP A 269 6.65 -16.39 4.81
N SER A 270 6.07 -16.44 6.01
CA SER A 270 5.23 -15.36 6.54
C SER A 270 5.92 -14.65 7.72
N THR A 271 5.70 -13.34 7.79
CA THR A 271 6.06 -12.51 8.94
C THR A 271 5.16 -12.78 10.15
N SER A 272 3.93 -13.26 9.92
CA SER A 272 2.92 -13.54 10.95
C SER A 272 2.14 -14.83 10.68
N PRO A 273 2.77 -16.01 10.87
CA PRO A 273 2.23 -17.31 10.46
C PRO A 273 0.79 -17.63 10.91
N LEU A 274 0.36 -17.10 12.05
CA LEU A 274 -0.98 -17.32 12.59
C LEU A 274 -2.03 -16.37 12.00
N ALA A 275 -1.63 -15.21 11.49
CA ALA A 275 -2.53 -14.14 11.06
C ALA A 275 -2.77 -14.09 9.54
N GLU A 276 -2.04 -14.90 8.77
CA GLU A 276 -2.24 -14.98 7.32
C GLU A 276 -3.63 -15.52 6.94
N LYS A 277 -4.17 -15.02 5.84
CA LYS A 277 -5.41 -15.53 5.27
C LYS A 277 -5.24 -17.00 4.83
N PRO A 278 -6.32 -17.81 4.82
CA PRO A 278 -6.28 -19.17 4.30
C PRO A 278 -5.77 -19.29 2.85
N THR A 279 -5.90 -18.22 2.07
CA THR A 279 -5.46 -18.13 0.67
C THR A 279 -3.96 -17.86 0.50
N PHE A 280 -3.25 -17.44 1.54
CA PHE A 280 -1.84 -17.04 1.46
C PHE A 280 -0.93 -18.14 0.89
N VAL A 281 -0.94 -19.33 1.50
CA VAL A 281 -0.08 -20.44 1.06
C VAL A 281 -0.41 -20.91 -0.37
N PRO A 282 -1.68 -21.17 -0.73
CA PRO A 282 -2.04 -21.49 -2.10
C PRO A 282 -1.59 -20.43 -3.11
N ALA A 283 -1.82 -19.15 -2.84
CA ALA A 283 -1.46 -18.06 -3.75
C ALA A 283 0.06 -17.95 -3.93
N CYS A 284 0.84 -18.00 -2.86
CA CYS A 284 2.30 -17.97 -2.91
C CYS A 284 2.86 -19.19 -3.66
N LYS A 285 2.28 -20.39 -3.50
CA LYS A 285 2.70 -21.58 -4.25
C LYS A 285 2.37 -21.48 -5.74
N THR A 286 1.20 -20.94 -6.10
CA THR A 286 0.85 -20.66 -7.50
C THR A 286 1.86 -19.69 -8.11
N ALA A 287 2.18 -18.60 -7.41
CA ALA A 287 3.17 -17.63 -7.84
C ALA A 287 4.58 -18.24 -8.03
N LEU A 288 5.05 -19.05 -7.07
CA LEU A 288 6.31 -19.78 -7.16
C LEU A 288 6.36 -20.71 -8.38
N LYS A 289 5.29 -21.47 -8.60
CA LYS A 289 5.18 -22.40 -9.72
C LYS A 289 5.20 -21.64 -11.05
N PHE A 290 4.45 -20.54 -11.13
CA PHE A 290 4.46 -19.66 -12.29
C PHE A 290 5.86 -19.11 -12.59
N LEU A 291 6.58 -18.62 -11.58
CA LEU A 291 7.95 -18.13 -11.74
C LEU A 291 8.88 -19.24 -12.23
N LYS A 292 8.83 -20.44 -11.64
CA LYS A 292 9.64 -21.59 -12.07
C LYS A 292 9.38 -21.95 -13.54
N ASP A 293 8.13 -21.98 -13.96
CA ASP A 293 7.75 -22.46 -15.29
C ASP A 293 7.97 -21.40 -16.40
N ASN A 294 8.05 -20.11 -16.04
CA ASN A 294 8.11 -19.00 -17.00
C ASN A 294 9.36 -18.11 -16.88
N ARG A 295 10.29 -18.40 -15.96
CA ARG A 295 11.44 -17.54 -15.66
C ARG A 295 12.21 -17.06 -16.89
N SER A 296 12.42 -17.92 -17.89
CA SER A 296 13.19 -17.60 -19.10
C SER A 296 12.44 -16.72 -20.10
N SER A 297 11.11 -16.67 -20.04
CA SER A 297 10.25 -15.87 -20.92
C SER A 297 9.75 -14.57 -20.27
N LEU A 298 9.84 -14.46 -18.95
CA LEU A 298 9.49 -13.25 -18.22
C LEU A 298 10.48 -12.13 -18.54
N PHE A 299 9.94 -10.96 -18.89
CA PHE A 299 10.71 -9.76 -19.20
C PHE A 299 11.78 -9.98 -20.30
N CYS A 300 11.44 -10.73 -21.36
CA CYS A 300 12.30 -10.92 -22.52
C CYS A 300 12.94 -9.60 -22.98
N SER A 301 14.27 -9.61 -23.12
CA SER A 301 15.07 -8.42 -23.48
C SER A 301 14.99 -7.24 -22.49
N GLY A 302 14.62 -7.48 -21.24
CA GLY A 302 14.54 -6.46 -20.19
C GLY A 302 13.38 -5.48 -20.36
N ARG A 303 12.33 -5.84 -21.11
CA ARG A 303 11.17 -4.98 -21.36
C ARG A 303 10.17 -5.05 -20.21
N SER A 304 9.63 -3.89 -19.81
CA SER A 304 8.49 -3.82 -18.90
C SER A 304 7.22 -4.35 -19.56
N TYR A 305 6.30 -4.88 -18.78
CA TYR A 305 4.91 -5.06 -19.23
C TYR A 305 4.13 -3.78 -18.99
N ARG A 306 3.38 -3.33 -20.01
CA ARG A 306 2.54 -2.12 -19.96
C ARG A 306 1.10 -2.49 -20.20
N PHE A 307 0.22 -1.98 -19.35
CA PHE A 307 -1.20 -2.24 -19.41
C PHE A 307 -2.00 -0.94 -19.44
N ILE A 308 -3.07 -0.95 -20.23
CA ILE A 308 -4.12 0.06 -20.18
C ILE A 308 -5.39 -0.56 -19.60
N ARG A 309 -6.20 0.22 -18.89
CA ARG A 309 -7.53 -0.23 -18.45
C ARG A 309 -8.57 0.24 -19.46
N THR A 310 -9.32 -0.69 -20.04
CA THR A 310 -10.41 -0.42 -21.00
C THR A 310 -11.57 -1.34 -20.71
N ASN A 311 -12.81 -0.81 -20.69
CA ASN A 311 -14.03 -1.57 -20.41
C ASN A 311 -13.95 -2.42 -19.12
N GLY A 312 -13.36 -1.86 -18.05
CA GLY A 312 -13.20 -2.56 -16.77
C GLY A 312 -12.15 -3.67 -16.75
N GLN A 313 -11.28 -3.76 -17.77
CA GLN A 313 -10.25 -4.80 -17.86
C GLN A 313 -8.87 -4.22 -18.17
N TRP A 314 -7.83 -4.80 -17.58
CA TRP A 314 -6.45 -4.53 -17.94
C TRP A 314 -6.07 -5.26 -19.22
N LYS A 315 -5.56 -4.54 -20.21
CA LYS A 315 -5.09 -5.09 -21.48
C LYS A 315 -3.62 -4.78 -21.66
N LEU A 316 -2.84 -5.81 -21.97
CA LEU A 316 -1.43 -5.69 -22.32
C LEU A 316 -1.29 -4.90 -23.62
N VAL A 317 -0.41 -3.90 -23.64
CA VAL A 317 -0.11 -3.09 -24.83
C VAL A 317 1.35 -3.18 -25.25
N GLU A 318 2.24 -3.55 -24.34
CA GLU A 318 3.66 -3.78 -24.58
C GLU A 318 4.23 -4.74 -23.54
#